data_AF-A0A3D3G0Q7-F1
#
_entry.id   AF-A0A3D3G0Q7-F1
#
_cell.length_a   1.000
_cell.length_b   1.000
_cell.length_c   1.000
_cell.angle_alpha   90.00
_cell.angle_beta   90.00
_cell.angle_gamma   90.00
#
_symmetry.space_group_name_H-M   'P 1'
#
loop_
_entity.id
_entity.type
_entity.pdbx_description
1 polymer ?
#
loop_
_entity_poly.entity_id
_entity_poly.type
_entity_poly.pdbx_seq_one_letter_code
_entity_poly.pdbx_strand_id
1 'polypeptide(L)'
;SFAYAFSGGSSAAPQSTVDFTRPYYKIINRLSANFALTADMCLGLLAGDIKRKEMLSGRLADIHAHLFIASAILKFFEHSKKTEDERLHAQLAVEKSLYTAQEAFFDLFANFPSGAAAGMVKLLCFPFGRPLKKPSDQLKQQVANSMMENNAFRQTLKKHVYYNTHENDVTGRMESTFNMLLEIEKLWDRFKKAENKAQFKGLSFAEHVADAQLQGFINDQEAEKLLHYNARRYDSMLTDVFDLHLNEVLELENPYLIKEDAKGTDTSVQTDPSHSVSP
;
A
#
# COMPACT_ATOMS: atom_id res chain seq x y z
N SER A 1 5.22 14.44 -30.96
CA SER A 1 4.65 15.04 -29.73
C SER A 1 3.57 16.06 -30.02
N PHE A 2 3.78 17.05 -30.91
CA PHE A 2 2.75 18.05 -31.25
C PHE A 2 1.41 17.44 -31.72
N ALA A 3 1.43 16.49 -32.67
CA ALA A 3 0.21 15.80 -33.11
C ALA A 3 -0.51 15.04 -31.97
N TYR A 4 0.25 14.47 -31.03
CA TYR A 4 -0.29 13.78 -29.85
C TYR A 4 -0.78 14.73 -28.75
N ALA A 5 -0.29 15.97 -28.74
CA ALA A 5 -0.81 17.00 -27.84
C ALA A 5 -2.26 17.37 -28.21
N PHE A 6 -2.63 17.27 -29.49
CA PHE A 6 -4.00 17.49 -29.98
C PHE A 6 -4.84 16.21 -30.02
N SER A 7 -4.30 15.06 -30.44
CA SER A 7 -5.06 13.80 -30.55
C SER A 7 -5.13 12.98 -29.25
N GLY A 8 -4.33 13.36 -28.25
CA GLY A 8 -4.25 12.70 -26.94
C GLY A 8 -3.28 11.51 -26.86
N GLY A 9 -2.59 11.14 -27.94
CA GLY A 9 -1.63 10.00 -27.98
C GLY A 9 -1.98 8.93 -29.02
N SER A 10 -1.03 8.04 -29.29
CA SER A 10 -1.29 6.84 -30.12
C SER A 10 -2.25 5.89 -29.41
N SER A 11 -3.22 5.36 -30.15
CA SER A 11 -4.11 4.29 -29.66
C SER A 11 -3.46 2.90 -29.70
N ALA A 12 -2.19 2.81 -30.09
CA ALA A 12 -1.45 1.55 -30.06
C ALA A 12 -1.41 1.00 -28.63
N ALA A 13 -1.83 -0.25 -28.48
CA ALA A 13 -1.86 -0.94 -27.21
C ALA A 13 -1.61 -2.44 -27.42
N PRO A 14 -1.13 -3.19 -26.41
CA PRO A 14 -0.94 -4.63 -26.50
C PRO A 14 -2.23 -5.39 -26.88
N GLN A 15 -2.11 -6.59 -27.44
CA GLN A 15 -3.29 -7.44 -27.72
C GLN A 15 -4.04 -7.86 -26.45
N SER A 16 -3.36 -7.89 -25.30
CA SER A 16 -3.95 -8.17 -23.98
C SER A 16 -4.79 -7.03 -23.40
N THR A 17 -4.86 -5.89 -24.08
CA THR A 17 -5.54 -4.69 -23.59
C THR A 17 -7.04 -4.92 -23.41
N VAL A 18 -7.57 -4.45 -22.28
CA VAL A 18 -9.01 -4.44 -21.98
C VAL A 18 -9.54 -3.01 -21.97
N ASP A 19 -10.86 -2.84 -21.98
CA ASP A 19 -11.50 -1.52 -22.06
C ASP A 19 -11.06 -0.57 -20.93
N PHE A 20 -10.81 -1.11 -19.74
CA PHE A 20 -10.28 -0.36 -18.59
C PHE A 20 -8.85 0.16 -18.82
N THR A 21 -7.95 -0.63 -19.41
CA THR A 21 -6.52 -0.27 -19.55
C THR A 21 -6.24 0.59 -20.78
N ARG A 22 -7.09 0.51 -21.81
CA ARG A 22 -6.92 1.22 -23.09
C ARG A 22 -6.72 2.74 -22.96
N PRO A 23 -7.51 3.49 -22.15
CA PRO A 23 -7.30 4.92 -21.99
C PRO A 23 -5.93 5.26 -21.39
N TYR A 24 -5.44 4.45 -20.45
CA TYR A 24 -4.16 4.67 -19.80
C TYR A 24 -2.98 4.45 -20.74
N TYR A 25 -3.01 3.45 -21.63
CA TYR A 25 -1.97 3.30 -22.66
C TYR A 25 -1.88 4.51 -23.59
N LYS A 26 -3.02 5.10 -23.97
CA LYS A 26 -3.02 6.31 -24.79
C LYS A 26 -2.31 7.47 -24.08
N ILE A 27 -2.54 7.62 -22.77
CA ILE A 27 -1.84 8.61 -21.94
C ILE A 27 -0.34 8.29 -21.84
N ILE A 28 0.03 7.03 -21.58
CA ILE A 28 1.43 6.59 -21.50
C ILE A 28 2.15 6.86 -22.83
N ASN A 29 1.55 6.55 -23.97
CA ASN A 29 2.12 6.80 -25.29
C ASN A 29 2.35 8.31 -25.52
N ARG A 30 1.39 9.14 -25.13
CA ARG A 30 1.54 10.60 -25.20
C ARG A 30 2.68 11.09 -24.32
N LEU A 31 2.70 10.68 -23.05
CA LEU A 31 3.75 11.11 -22.11
C LEU A 31 5.13 10.56 -22.50
N SER A 32 5.21 9.37 -23.09
CA SER A 32 6.45 8.80 -23.61
C SER A 32 6.99 9.60 -24.80
N ALA A 33 6.13 10.02 -25.73
CA ALA A 33 6.52 10.92 -26.81
C ALA A 33 6.97 12.29 -26.29
N ASN A 34 6.30 12.81 -25.25
CA ASN A 34 6.72 14.04 -24.59
C ASN A 34 8.06 13.88 -23.87
N PHE A 35 8.29 12.72 -23.24
CA PHE A 35 9.54 12.39 -22.56
C PHE A 35 10.69 12.33 -23.54
N ALA A 36 10.53 11.63 -24.67
CA ALA A 36 11.56 11.56 -25.72
C ALA A 36 11.98 12.95 -26.19
N LEU A 37 11.03 13.81 -26.55
CA LEU A 37 11.31 15.20 -26.95
C LEU A 37 12.02 16.00 -25.84
N THR A 38 11.60 15.82 -24.60
CA THR A 38 12.16 16.53 -23.44
C THR A 38 13.57 16.02 -23.13
N ALA A 39 13.82 14.72 -23.23
CA ALA A 39 15.12 14.10 -23.04
C ALA A 39 16.11 14.57 -24.12
N ASP A 40 15.69 14.59 -25.39
CA ASP A 40 16.51 15.11 -26.49
C ASP A 40 16.86 16.58 -26.29
N MET A 41 15.90 17.41 -25.85
CA MET A 41 16.17 18.80 -25.47
C MET A 41 17.20 18.88 -24.34
N CYS A 42 17.06 18.06 -23.30
CA CYS A 42 18.00 18.06 -22.17
C CYS A 42 19.41 17.65 -22.62
N LEU A 43 19.53 16.60 -23.43
CA LEU A 43 20.81 16.13 -23.97
C LEU A 43 21.44 17.14 -24.93
N GLY A 44 20.66 17.78 -25.79
CA GLY A 44 21.15 18.77 -26.74
C GLY A 44 21.60 20.08 -26.09
N LEU A 45 20.89 20.56 -25.07
CA LEU A 45 21.17 21.86 -24.43
C LEU A 45 22.10 21.76 -23.22
N LEU A 46 22.07 20.64 -22.48
CA LEU A 46 22.89 20.45 -21.29
C LEU A 46 24.06 19.50 -21.53
N ALA A 47 23.99 18.61 -22.51
CA ALA A 47 25.05 17.67 -22.86
C ALA A 47 25.73 17.05 -21.62
N GLY A 48 27.05 17.23 -21.44
CA GLY A 48 27.81 16.72 -20.30
C GLY A 48 27.45 17.36 -18.94
N ASP A 49 26.82 18.54 -18.93
CA ASP A 49 26.41 19.22 -17.70
C ASP A 49 25.22 18.56 -17.02
N ILE A 50 24.50 17.69 -17.73
CA ILE A 50 23.36 16.97 -17.15
C ILE A 50 23.79 16.11 -15.95
N LYS A 51 25.01 15.55 -16.00
CA LYS A 51 25.59 14.77 -14.89
C LYS A 51 25.86 15.65 -13.67
N ARG A 52 26.14 16.93 -13.87
CA ARG A 52 26.38 17.90 -12.78
C ARG A 52 25.08 18.51 -12.25
N LYS A 53 23.98 18.41 -13.01
CA LYS A 53 22.65 18.91 -12.64
C LYS A 53 21.77 17.76 -12.15
N GLU A 54 22.18 17.14 -11.06
CA GLU A 54 21.56 15.95 -10.47
C GLU A 54 20.06 16.12 -10.23
N MET A 55 19.61 17.30 -9.81
CA MET A 55 18.17 17.58 -9.63
C MET A 55 17.36 17.53 -10.94
N LEU A 56 17.94 17.92 -12.08
CA LEU A 56 17.27 17.81 -13.38
C LEU A 56 17.28 16.36 -13.88
N SER A 57 18.42 15.67 -13.71
CA SER A 57 18.53 14.25 -14.04
C SER A 57 17.57 13.40 -13.19
N GLY A 58 17.41 13.72 -11.90
CA GLY A 58 16.46 13.07 -11.01
C GLY A 58 15.02 13.21 -11.51
N ARG A 59 14.60 14.41 -11.92
CA ARG A 59 13.26 14.63 -12.49
C ARG A 59 13.03 13.86 -13.80
N LEU A 60 14.05 13.75 -14.66
CA LEU A 60 13.96 12.89 -15.85
C LEU A 60 13.81 11.41 -15.47
N ALA A 61 14.55 10.96 -14.45
CA ALA A 61 14.41 9.62 -13.92
C ALA A 61 13.02 9.37 -13.33
N ASP A 62 12.44 10.33 -12.60
CA ASP A 62 11.09 10.23 -12.05
C ASP A 62 10.03 10.08 -13.15
N ILE A 63 10.11 10.88 -14.22
CA ILE A 63 9.22 10.76 -15.38
C ILE A 63 9.30 9.34 -15.95
N HIS A 64 10.51 8.86 -16.23
CA HIS A 64 10.72 7.55 -16.82
C HIS A 64 10.25 6.41 -15.89
N ALA A 65 10.63 6.47 -14.61
CA ALA A 65 10.25 5.48 -13.61
C ALA A 65 8.73 5.37 -13.48
N HIS A 66 8.01 6.49 -13.42
CA HIS A 66 6.56 6.45 -13.32
C HIS A 66 5.86 5.98 -14.59
N LEU A 67 6.42 6.23 -15.78
CA LEU A 67 5.90 5.63 -17.02
C LEU A 67 6.10 4.11 -17.07
N PHE A 68 7.26 3.64 -16.58
CA PHE A 68 7.55 2.21 -16.44
C PHE A 68 6.61 1.55 -15.42
N ILE A 69 6.46 2.13 -14.23
CA ILE A 69 5.55 1.65 -13.18
C ILE A 69 4.11 1.60 -13.69
N ALA A 70 3.63 2.67 -14.35
CA ALA A 70 2.28 2.69 -14.92
C ALA A 70 2.09 1.54 -15.93
N SER A 71 3.07 1.30 -16.80
CA SER A 71 3.02 0.21 -17.78
C SER A 71 3.06 -1.17 -17.13
N ALA A 72 3.85 -1.35 -16.06
CA ALA A 72 3.92 -2.58 -15.28
C ALA A 72 2.60 -2.88 -14.56
N ILE A 73 1.94 -1.86 -14.00
CA ILE A 73 0.61 -1.98 -13.37
C ILE A 73 -0.43 -2.47 -14.39
N LEU A 74 -0.48 -1.84 -15.57
CA LEU A 74 -1.42 -2.25 -16.63
C LEU A 74 -1.16 -3.69 -17.09
N LYS A 75 0.11 -4.03 -17.32
CA LYS A 75 0.51 -5.39 -17.69
C LYS A 75 0.13 -6.40 -16.62
N PHE A 76 0.37 -6.10 -15.34
CA PHE A 76 0.02 -6.98 -14.22
C PHE A 76 -1.49 -7.22 -14.17
N PHE A 77 -2.30 -6.16 -14.25
CA PHE A 77 -3.76 -6.27 -14.25
C PHE A 77 -4.31 -7.07 -15.45
N GLU A 78 -3.73 -6.90 -16.64
CA GLU A 78 -4.15 -7.67 -17.82
C GLU A 78 -3.85 -9.16 -17.73
N HIS A 79 -2.84 -9.56 -16.95
CA HIS A 79 -2.50 -10.95 -16.71
C HIS A 79 -3.12 -11.50 -15.41
N SER A 80 -3.80 -10.66 -14.63
CA SER A 80 -4.49 -11.07 -13.41
C SER A 80 -5.91 -11.58 -13.71
N LYS A 81 -6.65 -11.91 -12.65
CA LYS A 81 -8.04 -12.37 -12.71
C LYS A 81 -9.01 -11.26 -13.13
N LYS A 82 -8.57 -10.00 -13.12
CA LYS A 82 -9.34 -8.80 -13.49
C LYS A 82 -10.59 -8.64 -12.62
N THR A 83 -10.48 -8.97 -11.34
CA THR A 83 -11.57 -8.75 -10.39
C THR A 83 -11.77 -7.26 -10.15
N GLU A 84 -12.92 -6.90 -9.59
CA GLU A 84 -13.23 -5.51 -9.27
C GLU A 84 -12.24 -4.91 -8.26
N ASP A 85 -11.83 -5.69 -7.25
CA ASP A 85 -10.78 -5.27 -6.30
C ASP A 85 -9.45 -4.99 -6.99
N GLU A 86 -9.02 -5.89 -7.89
CA GLU A 86 -7.80 -5.71 -8.68
C GLU A 86 -7.89 -4.44 -9.55
N ARG A 87 -9.08 -4.18 -10.12
CA ARG A 87 -9.34 -2.99 -10.95
C ARG A 87 -9.23 -1.70 -10.14
N LEU A 88 -9.83 -1.65 -8.95
CA LEU A 88 -9.78 -0.49 -8.06
C LEU A 88 -8.34 -0.17 -7.65
N HIS A 89 -7.57 -1.18 -7.25
CA HIS A 89 -6.16 -1.01 -6.87
C HIS A 89 -5.31 -0.55 -8.07
N ALA A 90 -5.49 -1.17 -9.24
CA ALA A 90 -4.79 -0.79 -10.45
C ALA A 90 -5.12 0.65 -10.88
N GLN A 91 -6.40 1.05 -10.79
CA GLN A 91 -6.87 2.40 -11.13
C GLN A 91 -6.16 3.45 -10.28
N LEU A 92 -6.20 3.29 -8.95
CA LEU A 92 -5.58 4.25 -8.05
C LEU A 92 -4.07 4.36 -8.29
N ALA A 93 -3.39 3.22 -8.47
CA ALA A 93 -1.95 3.17 -8.66
C ALA A 93 -1.51 3.77 -10.00
N VAL A 94 -2.23 3.49 -11.10
CA VAL A 94 -1.89 4.03 -12.42
C VAL A 94 -2.18 5.53 -12.49
N GLU A 95 -3.31 6.01 -11.95
CA GLU A 95 -3.64 7.44 -11.91
C GLU A 95 -2.60 8.22 -11.09
N LYS A 96 -2.18 7.68 -9.94
CA LYS A 96 -1.13 8.29 -9.11
C LYS A 96 0.21 8.35 -9.87
N SER A 97 0.59 7.26 -10.55
CA SER A 97 1.85 7.20 -11.29
C SER A 97 1.87 8.19 -12.46
N LEU A 98 0.82 8.21 -13.28
CA LEU A 98 0.72 9.13 -14.41
C LEU A 98 0.66 10.59 -13.98
N TYR A 99 -0.06 10.89 -12.88
CA TYR A 99 -0.07 12.22 -12.29
C TYR A 99 1.34 12.65 -11.82
N THR A 100 2.08 11.75 -11.16
CA THR A 100 3.44 12.05 -10.68
C THR A 100 4.41 12.28 -11.84
N ALA A 101 4.32 11.47 -12.91
CA ALA A 101 5.08 11.71 -14.14
C ALA A 101 4.79 13.09 -14.73
N GLN A 102 3.51 13.51 -14.77
CA GLN A 102 3.14 14.85 -15.22
C GLN A 102 3.78 15.94 -14.36
N GLU A 103 3.68 15.88 -13.04
CA GLU A 103 4.27 16.92 -12.18
C GLU A 103 5.80 16.97 -12.34
N ALA A 104 6.47 15.81 -12.49
CA ALA A 104 7.90 15.77 -12.76
C ALA A 104 8.29 16.49 -14.07
N PHE A 105 7.45 16.45 -15.13
CA PHE A 105 7.64 17.30 -16.31
C PHE A 105 7.56 18.79 -15.97
N PHE A 106 6.55 19.21 -15.21
CA PHE A 106 6.37 20.62 -14.87
C PHE A 106 7.51 21.13 -13.98
N ASP A 107 7.97 20.32 -13.03
CA ASP A 107 9.11 20.64 -12.17
C ASP A 107 10.41 20.72 -12.97
N LEU A 108 10.59 19.85 -13.97
CA LEU A 108 11.72 19.92 -14.88
C LEU A 108 11.71 21.22 -15.67
N PHE A 109 10.58 21.58 -16.28
CA PHE A 109 10.46 22.81 -17.07
C PHE A 109 10.61 24.07 -16.22
N ALA A 110 10.09 24.07 -14.99
CA ALA A 110 10.18 25.22 -14.08
C ALA A 110 11.61 25.52 -13.63
N ASN A 111 12.47 24.51 -13.59
CA ASN A 111 13.84 24.61 -13.10
C ASN A 111 14.89 24.47 -14.22
N PHE A 112 14.46 24.47 -15.48
CA PHE A 112 15.36 24.29 -16.59
C PHE A 112 16.19 25.57 -16.82
N PRO A 113 17.50 25.48 -17.12
CA PRO A 113 18.38 26.64 -17.22
C PRO A 113 18.01 27.64 -18.33
N SER A 114 17.43 27.14 -19.43
CA SER A 114 16.95 27.98 -20.54
C SER A 114 15.43 28.08 -20.49
N GLY A 115 14.92 29.17 -19.94
CA GLY A 115 13.48 29.41 -19.81
C GLY A 115 12.74 29.45 -21.16
N ALA A 116 13.39 29.95 -22.22
CA ALA A 116 12.81 29.98 -23.57
C ALA A 116 12.67 28.57 -24.16
N ALA A 117 13.71 27.74 -24.07
CA ALA A 117 13.65 26.36 -24.55
C ALA A 117 12.63 25.53 -23.77
N ALA A 118 12.61 25.67 -22.44
CA ALA A 118 11.65 25.01 -21.57
C ALA A 118 10.21 25.45 -21.85
N GLY A 119 9.98 26.76 -22.07
CA GLY A 119 8.68 27.29 -22.46
C GLY A 119 8.17 26.72 -23.77
N MET A 120 9.03 26.64 -24.79
CA MET A 120 8.69 26.07 -26.10
C MET A 120 8.35 24.58 -25.99
N VAL A 121 9.19 23.76 -25.36
CA VAL A 121 8.92 22.32 -25.22
C VAL A 121 7.71 22.06 -24.31
N LYS A 122 7.52 22.85 -23.26
CA LYS A 122 6.31 22.81 -22.43
C LYS A 122 5.05 23.07 -23.26
N LEU A 123 5.05 24.08 -24.12
CA LEU A 123 3.90 24.37 -24.99
C LEU A 123 3.63 23.23 -25.99
N LEU A 124 4.68 22.61 -26.53
CA LEU A 124 4.55 21.47 -27.44
C LEU A 124 4.02 20.20 -26.74
N CYS A 125 4.47 19.93 -25.51
CA CYS A 125 4.09 18.75 -24.75
C CYS A 125 2.71 18.90 -24.05
N PHE A 126 2.42 20.12 -23.58
CA PHE A 126 1.30 20.45 -22.69
C PHE A 126 0.65 21.79 -23.11
N PRO A 127 0.06 21.88 -24.31
CA PRO A 127 -0.51 23.13 -24.83
C PRO A 127 -1.63 23.69 -23.95
N PHE A 128 -2.42 22.80 -23.33
CA PHE A 128 -3.52 23.15 -22.43
C PHE A 128 -3.15 23.01 -20.94
N GLY A 129 -1.85 22.96 -20.61
CA GLY A 129 -1.39 22.79 -19.23
C GLY A 129 -1.48 21.35 -18.73
N ARG A 130 -2.08 21.13 -17.55
CA ARG A 130 -2.10 19.84 -16.83
C ARG A 130 -3.37 19.03 -17.16
N PRO A 131 -3.32 18.07 -18.11
CA PRO A 131 -4.50 17.26 -18.44
C PRO A 131 -4.86 16.23 -17.37
N LEU A 132 -3.88 15.74 -16.60
CA LEU A 132 -4.09 14.69 -15.62
C LEU A 132 -4.45 15.28 -14.26
N LYS A 133 -5.51 14.74 -13.68
CA LYS A 133 -5.98 15.07 -12.33
C LYS A 133 -5.37 14.08 -11.33
N LYS A 134 -5.23 14.52 -10.08
CA LYS A 134 -4.93 13.63 -8.97
C LYS A 134 -6.05 12.59 -8.81
N PRO A 135 -5.75 11.37 -8.33
CA PRO A 135 -6.78 10.42 -7.97
C PRO A 135 -7.76 11.02 -6.95
N SER A 136 -9.05 10.76 -7.13
CA SER A 136 -10.09 11.30 -6.25
C SER A 136 -10.01 10.73 -4.84
N ASP A 137 -10.44 11.50 -3.85
CA ASP A 137 -10.46 11.01 -2.46
C ASP A 137 -11.49 9.88 -2.28
N GLN A 138 -12.57 9.88 -3.06
CA GLN A 138 -13.51 8.76 -3.12
C GLN A 138 -12.83 7.46 -3.59
N LEU A 139 -12.00 7.52 -4.63
CA LEU A 139 -11.28 6.33 -5.10
C LEU A 139 -10.28 5.83 -4.05
N LYS A 140 -9.57 6.75 -3.37
CA LYS A 140 -8.67 6.39 -2.27
C LYS A 140 -9.43 5.70 -1.13
N GLN A 141 -10.61 6.22 -0.77
CA GLN A 141 -11.45 5.65 0.27
C GLN A 141 -11.97 4.27 -0.12
N GLN A 142 -12.40 4.07 -1.38
CA GLN A 142 -12.83 2.76 -1.88
C GLN A 142 -11.72 1.72 -1.80
N VAL A 143 -10.50 2.07 -2.23
CA VAL A 143 -9.35 1.16 -2.13
C VAL A 143 -8.98 0.90 -0.67
N ALA A 144 -8.97 1.92 0.18
CA ALA A 144 -8.67 1.76 1.61
C ALA A 144 -9.66 0.81 2.30
N ASN A 145 -10.96 0.95 2.02
CA ASN A 145 -11.98 0.05 2.55
C ASN A 145 -11.77 -1.38 2.04
N SER A 146 -11.50 -1.56 0.74
CA SER A 146 -11.19 -2.88 0.17
C SER A 146 -9.98 -3.52 0.87
N MET A 147 -8.91 -2.76 1.16
CA MET A 147 -7.72 -3.25 1.86
C MET A 147 -7.99 -3.78 3.28
N MET A 148 -9.06 -3.31 3.94
CA MET A 148 -9.45 -3.76 5.28
C MET A 148 -10.25 -5.08 5.25
N GLU A 149 -10.64 -5.57 4.08
CA GLU A 149 -11.42 -6.80 3.91
C GLU A 149 -10.58 -7.94 3.31
N ASN A 150 -11.08 -9.16 3.48
CA ASN A 150 -10.50 -10.31 2.79
C ASN A 150 -10.99 -10.38 1.33
N ASN A 151 -10.25 -9.76 0.43
CA ASN A 151 -10.66 -9.58 -0.96
C ASN A 151 -9.80 -10.38 -1.98
N ALA A 152 -10.21 -10.37 -3.25
CA ALA A 152 -9.52 -11.14 -4.30
C ALA A 152 -8.08 -10.66 -4.57
N PHE A 153 -7.82 -9.35 -4.48
CA PHE A 153 -6.49 -8.79 -4.68
C PHE A 153 -5.52 -9.19 -3.56
N ARG A 154 -5.98 -9.20 -2.31
CA ARG A 154 -5.24 -9.70 -1.15
C ARG A 154 -4.83 -11.16 -1.35
N GLN A 155 -5.72 -12.01 -1.87
CA GLN A 155 -5.39 -13.41 -2.19
C GLN A 155 -4.34 -13.55 -3.29
N THR A 156 -4.29 -12.61 -4.24
CA THR A 156 -3.21 -12.53 -5.22
C THR A 156 -1.88 -12.17 -4.55
N LEU A 157 -1.85 -11.15 -3.70
CA LEU A 157 -0.64 -10.73 -2.98
C LEU A 157 -0.11 -11.79 -2.02
N LYS A 158 -0.99 -12.53 -1.35
CA LYS A 158 -0.63 -13.64 -0.44
C LYS A 158 0.27 -14.70 -1.09
N LYS A 159 0.21 -14.87 -2.41
CA LYS A 159 1.07 -15.84 -3.14
C LYS A 159 2.54 -15.46 -3.16
N HIS A 160 2.86 -14.20 -2.83
CA HIS A 160 4.20 -13.65 -2.90
C HIS A 160 4.87 -13.51 -1.52
N VAL A 161 4.20 -13.92 -0.46
CA VAL A 161 4.70 -13.84 0.91
C VAL A 161 4.50 -15.18 1.62
N TYR A 162 5.31 -15.44 2.65
CA TYR A 162 5.03 -16.56 3.55
C TYR A 162 3.71 -16.28 4.27
N TYR A 163 2.81 -17.27 4.27
CA TYR A 163 1.46 -17.14 4.79
C TYR A 163 1.09 -18.37 5.60
N ASN A 164 0.70 -18.15 6.85
CA ASN A 164 0.07 -19.16 7.69
C ASN A 164 -1.00 -18.49 8.58
N THR A 165 -1.79 -19.30 9.27
CA THR A 165 -2.87 -18.84 10.16
C THR A 165 -2.73 -19.41 11.57
N HIS A 166 -1.52 -19.86 11.93
CA HIS A 166 -1.27 -20.46 13.23
C HIS A 166 -1.19 -19.35 14.29
N GLU A 167 -2.04 -19.44 15.31
CA GLU A 167 -2.18 -18.39 16.33
C GLU A 167 -0.90 -18.15 17.15
N ASN A 168 -0.04 -19.16 17.25
CA ASN A 168 1.21 -19.09 18.01
C ASN A 168 2.43 -18.82 17.11
N ASP A 169 2.25 -18.68 15.79
CA ASP A 169 3.33 -18.33 14.88
C ASP A 169 3.45 -16.79 14.77
N VAL A 170 4.68 -16.28 14.68
CA VAL A 170 4.95 -14.83 14.60
C VAL A 170 4.24 -14.17 13.41
N THR A 171 4.18 -14.85 12.28
CA THR A 171 3.50 -14.36 11.07
C THR A 171 2.01 -14.72 11.06
N GLY A 172 1.65 -15.84 11.68
CA GLY A 172 0.28 -16.35 11.75
C GLY A 172 -0.64 -15.63 12.73
N ARG A 173 -0.11 -15.17 13.87
CA ARG A 173 -0.89 -14.48 14.91
C ARG A 173 -1.60 -13.24 14.40
N MET A 174 -0.96 -12.50 13.49
CA MET A 174 -1.55 -11.31 12.88
C MET A 174 -2.69 -11.70 11.93
N GLU A 175 -2.48 -12.74 11.12
CA GLU A 175 -3.47 -13.21 10.17
C GLU A 175 -4.68 -13.85 10.85
N SER A 176 -4.46 -14.67 11.88
CA SER A 176 -5.55 -15.29 12.66
C SER A 176 -6.38 -14.22 13.34
N THR A 177 -5.74 -13.23 13.98
CA THR A 177 -6.42 -12.09 14.62
C THR A 177 -7.21 -11.25 13.61
N PHE A 178 -6.64 -11.00 12.43
CA PHE A 178 -7.35 -10.30 11.35
C PHE A 178 -8.63 -11.04 10.92
N ASN A 179 -8.55 -12.36 10.73
CA ASN A 179 -9.72 -13.16 10.37
C ASN A 179 -10.77 -13.19 11.50
N MET A 180 -10.34 -13.27 12.76
CA MET A 180 -11.25 -13.16 13.91
C MET A 180 -11.98 -11.81 13.92
N LEU A 181 -11.27 -10.70 13.65
CA LEU A 181 -11.91 -9.38 13.55
C LEU A 181 -13.00 -9.38 12.48
N LEU A 182 -12.74 -9.90 11.28
CA LEU A 182 -13.73 -9.96 10.21
C LEU A 182 -14.98 -10.76 10.61
N GLU A 183 -14.84 -11.80 11.42
CA GLU A 183 -15.96 -12.59 11.93
C GLU A 183 -16.78 -11.86 12.99
N ILE A 184 -16.12 -11.07 13.86
CA ILE A 184 -16.77 -10.42 15.00
C ILE A 184 -17.00 -8.91 14.81
N GLU A 185 -16.66 -8.32 13.68
CA GLU A 185 -16.58 -6.86 13.46
C GLU A 185 -17.84 -6.14 13.93
N LYS A 186 -19.02 -6.62 13.53
CA LYS A 186 -20.31 -6.04 13.93
C LYS A 186 -20.52 -6.05 15.44
N LEU A 187 -20.11 -7.13 16.11
CA LEU A 187 -20.19 -7.27 17.56
C LEU A 187 -19.18 -6.34 18.24
N TRP A 188 -17.95 -6.33 17.76
CA TRP A 188 -16.86 -5.49 18.27
C TRP A 188 -17.21 -4.00 18.19
N ASP A 189 -17.68 -3.53 17.03
CA ASP A 189 -18.07 -2.13 16.81
C ASP A 189 -19.26 -1.72 17.67
N ARG A 190 -20.28 -2.58 17.75
CA ARG A 190 -21.45 -2.37 18.61
C ARG A 190 -21.01 -2.22 20.07
N PHE A 191 -20.15 -3.11 20.54
CA PHE A 191 -19.63 -3.12 21.91
C PHE A 191 -18.76 -1.87 22.19
N LYS A 192 -17.74 -1.61 21.37
CA LYS A 192 -16.85 -0.44 21.54
C LYS A 192 -17.59 0.88 21.47
N LYS A 193 -18.64 0.99 20.65
CA LYS A 193 -19.49 2.19 20.59
C LYS A 193 -20.30 2.41 21.87
N ALA A 194 -20.78 1.34 22.50
CA ALA A 194 -21.48 1.40 23.78
C ALA A 194 -20.51 1.69 24.94
N GLU A 195 -19.33 1.05 24.92
CA GLU A 195 -18.26 1.26 25.89
C GLU A 195 -17.75 2.70 25.87
N ASN A 196 -17.52 3.28 24.68
CA ASN A 196 -17.11 4.68 24.53
C ASN A 196 -18.18 5.69 25.03
N LYS A 197 -19.44 5.24 25.18
CA LYS A 197 -20.52 6.02 25.78
C LYS A 197 -20.66 5.78 27.29
N ALA A 198 -19.70 5.09 27.90
CA ALA A 198 -19.67 4.72 29.32
C ALA A 198 -20.94 3.96 29.77
N GLN A 199 -21.48 3.09 28.91
CA GLN A 199 -22.67 2.29 29.22
C GLN A 199 -22.38 1.09 30.15
N PHE A 200 -21.11 0.73 30.31
CA PHE A 200 -20.66 -0.40 31.12
C PHE A 200 -19.82 0.06 32.31
N LYS A 201 -19.94 -0.65 33.42
CA LYS A 201 -19.16 -0.42 34.64
C LYS A 201 -17.91 -1.29 34.67
N GLY A 202 -16.81 -0.75 35.19
CA GLY A 202 -15.54 -1.45 35.30
C GLY A 202 -14.35 -0.53 35.02
N LEU A 203 -13.14 -1.03 35.28
CA LEU A 203 -11.89 -0.40 34.88
C LEU A 203 -11.19 -1.22 33.78
N SER A 204 -11.48 -2.51 33.70
CA SER A 204 -10.91 -3.43 32.72
C SER A 204 -11.93 -3.82 31.64
N PHE A 205 -11.40 -4.24 30.49
CA PHE A 205 -12.22 -4.75 29.38
C PHE A 205 -13.08 -5.96 29.81
N ALA A 206 -12.54 -6.86 30.63
CA ALA A 206 -13.27 -8.03 31.12
C ALA A 206 -14.45 -7.64 32.02
N GLU A 207 -14.29 -6.63 32.87
CA GLU A 207 -15.39 -6.09 33.69
C GLU A 207 -16.48 -5.44 32.83
N HIS A 208 -16.10 -4.69 31.78
CA HIS A 208 -17.07 -4.14 30.84
C HIS A 208 -17.86 -5.24 30.10
N VAL A 209 -17.21 -6.33 29.70
CA VAL A 209 -17.88 -7.48 29.08
C VAL A 209 -18.84 -8.14 30.06
N ALA A 210 -18.42 -8.35 31.31
CA ALA A 210 -19.27 -8.95 32.34
C ALA A 210 -20.49 -8.07 32.67
N ASP A 211 -20.32 -6.75 32.80
CA ASP A 211 -21.43 -5.83 33.05
C ASP A 211 -22.37 -5.75 31.83
N ALA A 212 -21.84 -5.76 30.60
CA ALA A 212 -22.66 -5.82 29.38
C ALA A 212 -23.51 -7.11 29.31
N GLN A 213 -22.96 -8.24 29.75
CA GLN A 213 -23.68 -9.51 29.83
C GLN A 213 -24.77 -9.46 30.91
N LEU A 214 -24.48 -8.91 32.10
CA LEU A 214 -25.45 -8.73 33.18
C LEU A 214 -26.61 -7.82 32.78
N GLN A 215 -26.34 -6.77 32.00
CA GLN A 215 -27.36 -5.87 31.44
C GLN A 215 -28.15 -6.50 30.26
N GLY A 216 -27.76 -7.69 29.79
CA GLY A 216 -28.36 -8.36 28.64
C GLY A 216 -28.04 -7.69 27.28
N PHE A 217 -26.99 -6.86 27.22
CA PHE A 217 -26.54 -6.21 25.98
C PHE A 217 -25.88 -7.20 25.01
N ILE A 218 -25.22 -8.22 25.55
CA ILE A 218 -24.60 -9.35 24.84
C ILE A 218 -24.98 -10.67 25.51
N ASN A 219 -24.92 -11.77 24.75
CA ASN A 219 -25.07 -13.12 25.30
C ASN A 219 -23.72 -13.77 25.66
N ASP A 220 -23.77 -14.94 26.30
CA ASP A 220 -22.59 -15.68 26.77
C ASP A 220 -21.59 -16.00 25.64
N GLN A 221 -22.08 -16.39 24.46
CA GLN A 221 -21.23 -16.71 23.30
C GLN A 221 -20.56 -15.45 22.73
N GLU A 222 -21.28 -14.32 22.71
CA GLU A 222 -20.73 -13.02 22.30
C GLU A 222 -19.68 -12.52 23.29
N ALA A 223 -19.89 -12.71 24.59
CA ALA A 223 -18.92 -12.37 25.62
C ALA A 223 -17.61 -13.16 25.45
N GLU A 224 -17.69 -14.48 25.25
CA GLU A 224 -16.53 -15.34 25.00
C GLU A 224 -15.75 -14.89 23.76
N LYS A 225 -16.45 -14.61 22.65
CA LYS A 225 -15.82 -14.10 21.41
C LYS A 225 -15.09 -12.77 21.62
N LEU A 226 -15.69 -11.84 22.37
CA LEU A 226 -15.08 -10.54 22.66
C LEU A 226 -13.81 -10.68 23.50
N LEU A 227 -13.83 -11.54 24.53
CA LEU A 227 -12.68 -11.80 25.39
C LEU A 227 -11.54 -12.46 24.61
N HIS A 228 -11.87 -13.52 23.86
CA HIS A 228 -10.89 -14.25 23.04
C HIS A 228 -10.24 -13.34 22.00
N TYR A 229 -11.05 -12.58 21.25
CA TYR A 229 -10.53 -11.63 20.28
C TYR A 229 -9.67 -10.54 20.94
N ASN A 230 -10.08 -9.98 22.09
CA ASN A 230 -9.28 -8.95 22.75
C ASN A 230 -7.91 -9.48 23.20
N ALA A 231 -7.84 -10.73 23.67
CA ALA A 231 -6.58 -11.36 24.02
C ALA A 231 -5.64 -11.51 22.82
N ARG A 232 -6.15 -12.02 21.69
CA ARG A 232 -5.38 -12.18 20.44
C ARG A 232 -5.02 -10.85 19.78
N ARG A 233 -5.93 -9.88 19.82
CA ARG A 233 -5.68 -8.50 19.39
C ARG A 233 -4.53 -7.89 20.19
N TYR A 234 -4.55 -8.01 21.51
CA TYR A 234 -3.46 -7.50 22.34
C TYR A 234 -2.14 -8.19 21.99
N ASP A 235 -2.16 -9.52 21.88
CA ASP A 235 -0.99 -10.33 21.55
C ASP A 235 -0.33 -9.93 20.22
N SER A 236 -1.13 -9.78 19.17
CA SER A 236 -0.65 -9.40 17.83
C SER A 236 -0.07 -7.98 17.76
N MET A 237 -0.41 -7.11 18.71
CA MET A 237 0.15 -5.76 18.80
C MET A 237 1.45 -5.70 19.60
N LEU A 238 1.83 -6.77 20.30
CA LEU A 238 3.07 -6.81 21.07
C LEU A 238 4.28 -6.84 20.13
N THR A 239 5.13 -5.83 20.29
CA THR A 239 6.43 -5.71 19.62
C THR A 239 7.53 -6.08 20.62
N ASP A 240 8.58 -6.72 20.12
CA ASP A 240 9.74 -7.09 20.93
C ASP A 240 10.31 -5.88 21.68
N VAL A 241 10.56 -6.07 22.97
CA VAL A 241 11.23 -5.08 23.82
C VAL A 241 12.61 -5.65 24.13
N PHE A 242 13.64 -4.90 23.78
CA PHE A 242 15.01 -5.28 24.03
C PHE A 242 15.54 -4.59 25.29
N ASP A 243 16.54 -5.20 25.93
CA ASP A 243 17.32 -4.53 26.95
C ASP A 243 18.06 -3.30 26.39
N LEU A 244 18.59 -2.45 27.28
CA LEU A 244 19.30 -1.22 26.91
C LEU A 244 20.46 -1.44 25.93
N HIS A 245 21.04 -2.65 25.93
CA HIS A 245 22.16 -3.00 25.08
C HIS A 245 21.78 -3.79 23.82
N LEU A 246 20.48 -4.05 23.59
CA LEU A 246 19.96 -4.82 22.45
C LEU A 246 20.50 -6.25 22.34
N ASN A 247 20.91 -6.84 23.46
CA ASN A 247 21.44 -8.20 23.54
C ASN A 247 20.35 -9.23 23.81
N GLU A 248 19.31 -8.86 24.57
CA GLU A 248 18.28 -9.78 25.04
C GLU A 248 16.89 -9.22 24.80
N VAL A 249 15.97 -10.10 24.37
CA VAL A 249 14.54 -9.80 24.27
C VAL A 249 13.93 -10.04 25.64
N LEU A 250 13.24 -9.02 26.18
CA LEU A 250 12.53 -9.10 27.44
C LEU A 250 11.20 -9.83 27.27
N GLU A 251 10.80 -10.59 28.29
CA GLU A 251 9.50 -11.26 28.30
C GLU A 251 8.35 -10.24 28.25
N LEU A 252 7.38 -10.52 27.37
CA LEU A 252 6.17 -9.72 27.20
C LEU A 252 4.99 -10.47 27.79
N GLU A 253 4.36 -9.88 28.81
CA GLU A 253 3.13 -10.45 29.39
C GLU A 253 1.89 -9.93 28.67
N ASN A 254 1.02 -10.85 28.25
CA ASN A 254 -0.32 -10.53 27.80
C ASN A 254 -1.32 -10.71 28.97
N PRO A 255 -1.88 -9.62 29.53
CA PRO A 255 -2.76 -9.70 30.71
C PRO A 255 -4.12 -10.35 30.41
N TYR A 256 -4.43 -10.61 29.14
CA TYR A 256 -5.69 -11.18 28.69
C TYR A 256 -5.59 -12.66 28.27
N LEU A 257 -4.38 -13.21 28.16
CA LEU A 257 -4.19 -14.65 27.92
C LEU A 257 -4.14 -15.41 29.25
N ILE A 258 -4.81 -16.56 29.30
CA ILE A 258 -4.70 -17.48 30.43
C ILE A 258 -3.31 -18.15 30.32
N LYS A 259 -2.56 -18.25 31.43
CA LYS A 259 -1.14 -18.64 31.47
C LYS A 259 -0.78 -19.97 30.77
N GLU A 260 -1.75 -20.83 30.45
CA GLU A 260 -1.54 -22.08 29.72
C GLU A 260 -1.28 -21.86 28.21
N ASP A 261 -1.79 -20.76 27.63
CA ASP A 261 -1.65 -20.41 26.21
C ASP A 261 -0.40 -19.55 25.91
N ALA A 262 0.24 -18.99 26.94
CA ALA A 262 1.36 -18.04 26.83
C ALA A 262 2.72 -18.69 26.46
N LYS A 263 2.78 -20.02 26.31
CA LYS A 263 4.04 -20.74 26.00
C LYS A 263 4.47 -20.67 24.52
N GLY A 264 3.84 -19.81 23.72
CA GLY A 264 4.02 -19.75 22.26
C GLY A 264 5.10 -18.80 21.74
N THR A 265 5.63 -17.89 22.55
CA THR A 265 6.81 -17.08 22.16
C THR A 265 8.05 -17.95 22.32
N ASP A 266 8.33 -18.71 21.27
CA ASP A 266 9.53 -19.53 21.13
C ASP A 266 10.77 -18.61 21.17
N THR A 267 11.29 -18.40 22.37
CA THR A 267 12.56 -17.74 22.67
C THR A 267 13.72 -18.75 22.63
N SER A 268 13.52 -19.94 22.04
CA SER A 268 14.64 -20.86 21.82
C SER A 268 15.57 -20.30 20.74
N VAL A 269 16.56 -19.55 21.24
CA VAL A 269 17.79 -19.21 20.54
C VAL A 269 18.34 -20.51 19.95
N GLN A 270 18.31 -20.59 18.62
CA GLN A 270 18.97 -21.62 17.85
C GLN A 270 20.49 -21.41 18.01
N THR A 271 21.06 -21.94 19.09
CA THR A 271 22.51 -22.06 19.25
C THR A 271 22.98 -23.16 18.30
N ASP A 272 23.37 -22.79 17.09
CA ASP A 272 24.00 -23.70 16.15
C ASP A 272 25.51 -23.76 16.44
N PRO A 273 26.10 -24.93 16.77
CA PRO A 273 27.53 -25.06 16.98
C PRO A 273 28.24 -25.30 15.64
N SER A 274 29.21 -24.43 15.35
CA SER A 274 30.40 -24.70 14.52
C SER A 274 30.19 -25.17 13.07
N HIS A 275 30.26 -24.22 12.13
CA HIS A 275 30.86 -24.50 10.83
C HIS A 275 32.31 -24.01 10.82
N SER A 276 33.24 -24.95 11.03
CA SER A 276 34.66 -24.77 10.78
C SER A 276 34.89 -24.52 9.29
N VAL A 277 35.36 -23.32 8.96
CA VAL A 277 35.92 -23.02 7.63
C VAL A 277 37.44 -23.08 7.73
N SER A 278 38.06 -23.96 6.94
CA SER A 278 39.47 -23.90 6.58
C SER A 278 39.72 -24.82 5.38
N PRO A 279 40.70 -24.49 4.51
CA PRO A 279 40.94 -23.23 3.83
C PRO A 279 40.48 -23.27 2.36
#